data_AF-A0A7J7GYN2-F1
#
_entry.id   AF-A0A7J7GYN2-F1
#
_cell.length_a   1.000
_cell.length_b   1.000
_cell.length_c   1.000
_cell.angle_alpha   90.00
_cell.angle_beta   90.00
_cell.angle_gamma   90.00
#
_symmetry.space_group_name_H-M   'P 1'
#
loop_
_entity.id
_entity.type
_entity.pdbx_description
1 polymer ?
#
loop_
_entity_poly.entity_id
_entity_poly.type
_entity_poly.pdbx_seq_one_letter_code
_entity_poly.pdbx_strand_id
1 'polypeptide(L)'
;MKNMRGLNSDIISNLPDNILEKILMRLSIQEGVSTIKFSLCFSGLESCPEIDPLILIVSNNEIQEFILLIWKGEPYKLPSSLFSCQQLKRLNLRCCMIKPPPAFKRFKKLLSLELREIVITGDVLSSLISSCRLLERLTVGCSTSLDCLEIDAPRLKFLCCEGHFSSICFKNTPKLFKVSIYLLVEMDVPVFKQARPSKLVTLLGSLPVIDFLRLDYFYIQYMAAGGVPKRLPTTLKSLKTLRLTEICFGELDEILVPYKFPKVCTSLFI
;
A
#
# COMPACT_ATOMS: atom_id res chain seq x y z
N MET A 1 46.94 16.87 -23.58
CA MET A 1 46.20 15.59 -23.58
C MET A 1 46.52 14.85 -22.29
N LYS A 2 45.64 14.91 -21.28
CA LYS A 2 45.73 14.10 -20.05
C LYS A 2 44.47 13.22 -20.02
N ASN A 3 44.67 11.91 -20.04
CA ASN A 3 43.62 10.91 -20.12
C ASN A 3 42.78 10.86 -18.84
N MET A 4 41.46 10.91 -19.03
CA MET A 4 40.44 10.50 -18.06
C MET A 4 40.42 8.97 -17.95
N ARG A 5 40.38 8.47 -16.72
CA ARG A 5 39.85 7.17 -16.26
C ARG A 5 39.87 7.28 -14.72
N GLY A 6 38.81 7.70 -14.05
CA GLY A 6 37.50 7.05 -13.97
C GLY A 6 37.50 6.17 -12.71
N LEU A 7 37.38 6.79 -11.54
CA LEU A 7 37.27 6.11 -10.24
C LEU A 7 35.95 5.31 -10.20
N ASN A 8 36.01 4.04 -10.52
CA ASN A 8 35.04 3.05 -10.06
C ASN A 8 35.68 2.34 -8.87
N SER A 9 35.42 2.82 -7.66
CA SER A 9 35.65 2.00 -6.47
C SER A 9 34.37 1.21 -6.21
N ASP A 10 34.40 -0.09 -6.51
CA ASP A 10 33.30 -1.02 -6.23
C ASP A 10 33.03 -1.04 -4.72
N ILE A 11 31.94 -0.39 -4.31
CA ILE A 11 31.51 -0.30 -2.90
C ILE A 11 31.00 -1.67 -2.43
N ILE A 12 30.57 -2.52 -3.36
CA ILE A 12 30.11 -3.88 -3.11
C ILE A 12 31.23 -4.71 -2.46
N SER A 13 32.48 -4.56 -2.91
CA SER A 13 33.66 -5.28 -2.39
C SER A 13 34.10 -4.90 -0.97
N ASN A 14 33.55 -3.85 -0.37
CA ASN A 14 33.89 -3.41 1.00
C ASN A 14 32.87 -3.87 2.05
N LEU A 15 31.85 -4.64 1.64
CA LEU A 15 30.90 -5.22 2.58
C LEU A 15 31.51 -6.46 3.25
N PRO A 16 31.02 -6.86 4.43
CA PRO A 16 31.38 -8.14 5.02
C PRO A 16 30.94 -9.29 4.10
N ASP A 17 31.75 -10.34 3.95
CA ASP A 17 31.53 -11.43 2.98
C ASP A 17 30.16 -12.10 3.11
N ASN A 18 29.60 -12.20 4.31
CA ASN A 18 28.28 -12.75 4.57
C ASN A 18 27.11 -11.87 4.05
N ILE A 19 27.35 -10.57 3.89
CA ILE A 19 26.42 -9.59 3.32
C ILE A 19 26.61 -9.54 1.81
N LEU A 20 27.85 -9.57 1.32
CA LEU A 20 28.18 -9.74 -0.10
C LEU A 20 27.56 -11.01 -0.68
N GLU A 21 27.71 -12.16 -0.04
CA GLU A 21 27.10 -13.41 -0.51
C GLU A 21 25.56 -13.31 -0.53
N LYS A 22 24.94 -12.70 0.49
CA LYS A 22 23.48 -12.50 0.52
C LYS A 22 22.99 -11.50 -0.51
N ILE A 23 23.79 -10.49 -0.83
CA ILE A 23 23.49 -9.48 -1.85
C ILE A 23 23.72 -10.04 -3.24
N LEU A 24 24.87 -10.68 -3.52
CA LEU A 24 25.19 -11.31 -4.79
C LEU A 24 24.25 -12.48 -5.11
N MET A 25 23.83 -13.26 -4.11
CA MET A 25 22.79 -14.29 -4.28
C MET A 25 21.39 -13.71 -4.57
N ARG A 26 21.15 -12.41 -4.33
CA ARG A 26 19.83 -11.76 -4.54
C ARG A 26 19.83 -10.64 -5.58
N LEU A 27 21.00 -10.19 -6.02
CA LEU A 27 21.23 -9.35 -7.18
C LEU A 27 21.12 -10.23 -8.43
N SER A 28 19.89 -10.55 -8.84
CA SER A 28 19.68 -10.97 -10.23
C SER A 28 19.86 -9.76 -11.14
N ILE A 29 21.11 -9.42 -11.47
CA ILE A 29 21.39 -8.59 -12.63
C ILE A 29 21.20 -9.51 -13.84
N GLN A 30 19.96 -9.68 -14.30
CA GLN A 30 19.77 -10.23 -15.64
C GLN A 30 20.23 -9.13 -16.60
N GLU A 31 21.26 -9.38 -17.40
CA GLU A 31 21.64 -8.53 -18.53
C GLU A 31 20.98 -9.11 -19.78
N GLY A 32 19.87 -8.50 -20.20
CA GLY A 32 19.15 -8.87 -21.41
C GLY A 32 17.72 -8.38 -21.38
N VAL A 33 17.48 -7.13 -21.81
CA VAL A 33 16.13 -6.51 -21.95
C VAL A 33 15.42 -6.19 -20.62
N SER A 34 16.13 -6.27 -19.51
CA SER A 34 15.63 -6.56 -18.17
C SER A 34 15.60 -5.33 -17.26
N THR A 35 14.47 -5.10 -16.60
CA THR A 35 14.34 -4.12 -15.50
C THR A 35 15.33 -4.44 -14.39
N ILE A 36 16.21 -3.50 -14.03
CA ILE A 36 17.13 -3.67 -12.89
C ILE A 36 16.29 -3.69 -11.60
N LYS A 37 16.26 -4.85 -10.94
CA LYS A 37 15.47 -5.11 -9.74
C LYS A 37 16.39 -5.37 -8.55
N PHE A 38 16.13 -4.68 -7.44
CA PHE A 38 16.83 -4.86 -6.18
C PHE A 38 15.81 -5.22 -5.09
N SER A 39 16.03 -6.34 -4.41
CA SER A 39 15.08 -6.87 -3.42
C SER A 39 15.78 -7.30 -2.14
N LEU A 40 15.39 -6.71 -1.03
CA LEU A 40 15.81 -7.06 0.31
C LEU A 40 14.61 -7.60 1.10
N CYS A 41 14.77 -8.74 1.75
CA CYS A 41 13.73 -9.36 2.56
C CYS A 41 14.33 -9.84 3.89
N PHE A 42 13.81 -9.31 4.99
CA PHE A 42 14.30 -9.58 6.33
C PHE A 42 13.19 -10.17 7.19
N SER A 43 13.48 -11.29 7.85
CA SER A 43 12.57 -11.87 8.85
C SER A 43 12.42 -10.98 10.06
N GLY A 44 13.44 -10.16 10.39
CA GLY A 44 13.37 -9.09 11.37
C GLY A 44 14.58 -8.15 11.28
N LEU A 45 14.44 -6.92 11.78
CA LEU A 45 15.51 -5.92 11.79
C LEU A 45 15.76 -5.40 13.22
N GLU A 46 16.72 -5.98 13.93
CA GLU A 46 17.26 -5.37 15.13
C GLU A 46 18.45 -4.49 14.70
N SER A 47 18.16 -3.26 14.28
CA SER A 47 19.16 -2.24 13.90
C SER A 47 20.28 -2.75 12.96
N CYS A 48 20.01 -2.88 11.65
CA CYS A 48 21.04 -3.17 10.64
C CYS A 48 21.57 -1.87 9.98
N PRO A 49 22.63 -1.23 10.51
CA PRO A 49 23.22 -0.04 9.89
C PRO A 49 23.81 -0.32 8.49
N GLU A 50 24.03 -1.58 8.12
CA GLU A 50 24.59 -1.99 6.83
C GLU A 50 23.60 -1.80 5.67
N ILE A 51 22.32 -1.53 5.94
CA ILE A 51 21.29 -1.32 4.91
C ILE A 51 21.36 0.09 4.35
N ASP A 52 21.71 1.09 5.15
CA ASP A 52 21.78 2.49 4.72
C ASP A 52 22.78 2.66 3.56
N PRO A 53 24.02 2.10 3.62
CA PRO A 53 24.93 2.08 2.48
C PRO A 53 24.36 1.39 1.24
N LEU A 54 23.61 0.29 1.40
CA LEU A 54 23.01 -0.41 0.27
C LEU A 54 21.95 0.44 -0.42
N ILE A 55 21.09 1.11 0.35
CA ILE A 55 20.07 2.01 -0.19
C ILE A 55 20.74 3.21 -0.88
N LEU A 56 21.86 3.70 -0.36
CA LEU A 56 22.65 4.74 -1.02
C LEU A 56 23.21 4.26 -2.37
N ILE A 57 23.81 3.07 -2.41
CA ILE A 57 24.30 2.49 -3.67
C ILE A 57 23.15 2.31 -4.65
N VAL A 58 22.03 1.75 -4.21
CA VAL A 58 20.81 1.59 -5.01
C VAL A 58 20.37 2.93 -5.59
N SER A 59 20.41 4.00 -4.79
CA SER A 59 19.98 5.33 -5.23
C SER A 59 20.84 5.95 -6.31
N ASN A 60 22.11 5.56 -6.38
CA ASN A 60 23.08 6.04 -7.37
C ASN A 60 23.06 5.20 -8.66
N ASN A 61 22.28 4.11 -8.71
CA ASN A 61 22.17 3.24 -9.87
C ASN A 61 20.85 3.44 -10.62
N GLU A 62 20.77 2.96 -11.87
CA GLU A 62 19.58 3.07 -12.72
C GLU A 62 18.49 2.04 -12.39
N ILE A 63 18.25 1.81 -11.09
CA ILE A 63 17.31 0.79 -10.61
C ILE A 63 15.88 1.18 -10.97
N GLN A 64 15.16 0.19 -11.50
CA GLN A 64 13.77 0.35 -11.93
C GLN A 64 12.79 -0.29 -10.94
N GLU A 65 13.21 -1.28 -10.18
CA GLU A 65 12.36 -1.92 -9.17
C GLU A 65 13.12 -2.04 -7.84
N PHE A 66 12.58 -1.45 -6.78
CA PHE A 66 13.12 -1.56 -5.43
C PHE A 66 12.09 -2.18 -4.51
N ILE A 67 12.51 -3.23 -3.80
CA ILE A 67 11.68 -3.98 -2.86
C ILE A 67 12.43 -4.09 -1.54
N LEU A 68 11.83 -3.62 -0.45
CA LEU A 68 12.32 -3.77 0.92
C LEU A 68 11.19 -4.32 1.79
N LEU A 69 11.31 -5.58 2.19
CA LEU A 69 10.31 -6.26 3.01
C LEU A 69 10.88 -6.60 4.38
N ILE A 70 10.32 -6.02 5.43
CA ILE A 70 10.68 -6.31 6.82
C ILE A 70 9.44 -6.89 7.50
N TRP A 71 9.57 -8.08 8.08
CA TRP A 71 8.43 -8.83 8.63
C TRP A 71 8.31 -8.77 10.15
N LYS A 72 9.41 -8.51 10.88
CA LYS A 72 9.42 -8.38 12.34
C LYS A 72 10.35 -7.24 12.78
N GLY A 73 10.17 -6.78 14.01
CA GLY A 73 10.96 -5.71 14.61
C GLY A 73 10.38 -4.32 14.35
N GLU A 74 11.15 -3.31 14.73
CA GLU A 74 10.73 -1.92 14.66
C GLU A 74 10.71 -1.39 13.22
N PRO A 75 9.80 -0.43 12.89
CA PRO A 75 9.75 0.19 11.58
C PRO A 75 11.10 0.82 11.18
N TYR A 76 11.64 0.38 10.05
CA TYR A 76 12.94 0.86 9.58
C TYR A 76 12.87 2.30 9.07
N LYS A 77 13.78 3.15 9.55
CA LYS A 77 13.88 4.55 9.11
C LYS A 77 14.46 4.60 7.71
N LEU A 78 13.61 4.84 6.72
CA LEU A 78 14.02 4.81 5.32
C LEU A 78 14.97 5.98 5.00
N PRO A 79 16.17 5.72 4.45
CA PRO A 79 17.09 6.77 4.04
C PRO A 79 16.49 7.69 2.96
N SER A 80 16.78 8.98 3.07
CA SER A 80 16.28 10.00 2.13
C SER A 80 16.84 9.83 0.71
N SER A 81 17.98 9.15 0.57
CA SER A 81 18.64 8.86 -0.70
C SER A 81 17.74 8.09 -1.68
N LEU A 82 16.85 7.22 -1.19
CA LEU A 82 15.90 6.50 -2.04
C LEU A 82 14.97 7.43 -2.85
N PHE A 83 14.65 8.61 -2.32
CA PHE A 83 13.81 9.60 -2.99
C PHE A 83 14.51 10.30 -4.16
N SER A 84 15.83 10.09 -4.32
CA SER A 84 16.61 10.58 -5.45
C SER A 84 16.52 9.65 -6.68
N CYS A 85 16.05 8.41 -6.54
CA CYS A 85 15.95 7.42 -7.62
C CYS A 85 15.05 7.90 -8.79
N GLN A 86 15.64 8.36 -9.90
CA GLN A 86 14.88 8.92 -11.02
C GLN A 86 14.30 7.85 -11.97
N GLN A 87 14.88 6.65 -11.99
CA GLN A 87 14.50 5.57 -12.91
C GLN A 87 13.46 4.61 -12.33
N LEU A 88 13.09 4.79 -11.06
CA LEU A 88 12.23 3.87 -10.33
C LEU A 88 10.83 3.78 -10.96
N LYS A 89 10.45 2.57 -11.36
CA LYS A 89 9.13 2.20 -11.89
C LYS A 89 8.30 1.45 -10.86
N ARG A 90 8.92 0.69 -9.95
CA ARG A 90 8.23 0.00 -8.87
C ARG A 90 8.93 0.21 -7.53
N LEU A 91 8.13 0.52 -6.52
CA LEU A 91 8.58 0.65 -5.14
C LEU A 91 7.67 -0.20 -4.26
N ASN A 92 8.24 -1.17 -3.55
CA ASN A 92 7.53 -1.97 -2.56
C ASN A 92 8.27 -1.87 -1.22
N LEU A 93 7.59 -1.32 -0.21
CA LEU A 93 8.12 -1.13 1.13
C LEU A 93 7.17 -1.75 2.15
N ARG A 94 7.71 -2.53 3.09
CA ARG A 94 6.99 -3.06 4.24
C ARG A 94 7.69 -2.72 5.54
N CYS A 95 6.92 -2.35 6.57
CA CYS A 95 7.41 -2.02 7.91
C CYS A 95 8.51 -0.94 7.88
N CYS A 96 8.22 0.18 7.21
CA CYS A 96 9.14 1.30 7.03
C CYS A 96 8.53 2.60 7.57
N MET A 97 9.36 3.44 8.19
CA MET A 97 9.04 4.83 8.51
C MET A 97 9.46 5.72 7.34
N ILE A 98 8.49 6.40 6.75
CA ILE A 98 8.67 7.19 5.54
C ILE A 98 8.69 8.68 5.87
N LYS A 99 9.79 9.35 5.55
CA LYS A 99 9.96 10.81 5.66
C LYS A 99 10.66 11.34 4.40
N PRO A 100 9.91 11.73 3.36
CA PRO A 100 10.49 12.30 2.15
C PRO A 100 11.28 13.58 2.49
N PRO A 101 12.47 13.80 1.92
CA PRO A 101 13.23 15.01 2.15
C PRO A 101 12.53 16.25 1.53
N PRO A 102 12.73 17.47 2.05
CA PRO A 102 12.10 18.68 1.50
C PRO A 102 12.40 18.94 0.02
N ALA A 103 13.56 18.46 -0.47
CA ALA A 103 13.96 18.57 -1.87
C ALA A 103 13.23 17.57 -2.80
N PHE A 104 12.51 16.59 -2.26
CA PHE A 104 11.79 15.60 -3.05
C PHE A 104 10.65 16.25 -3.82
N LYS A 105 10.76 16.27 -5.14
CA LYS A 105 9.73 16.84 -6.02
C LYS A 105 8.74 15.80 -6.55
N ARG A 106 9.23 14.61 -6.92
CA ARG A 106 8.44 13.50 -7.49
C ARG A 106 9.29 12.30 -7.87
N PHE A 107 8.65 11.14 -7.90
CA PHE A 107 9.11 10.02 -8.73
C PHE A 107 8.60 10.18 -10.15
N LYS A 108 9.52 10.35 -11.12
CA LYS A 108 9.17 10.67 -12.51
C LYS A 108 8.61 9.49 -13.30
N LYS A 109 9.02 8.26 -12.97
CA LYS A 109 8.74 7.04 -13.74
C LYS A 109 7.94 5.99 -12.98
N LEU A 110 7.49 6.28 -11.75
CA LEU A 110 6.86 5.30 -10.89
C LEU A 110 5.47 4.90 -11.41
N LEU A 111 5.30 3.61 -11.65
CA LEU A 111 4.07 2.97 -12.15
C LEU A 111 3.36 2.17 -11.04
N SER A 112 4.12 1.64 -10.08
CA SER A 112 3.60 0.82 -8.98
C SER A 112 4.19 1.26 -7.65
N LEU A 113 3.33 1.57 -6.70
CA LEU A 113 3.70 1.92 -5.33
C LEU A 113 2.96 1.00 -4.37
N GLU A 114 3.72 0.25 -3.59
CA GLU A 114 3.20 -0.66 -2.57
C GLU A 114 3.85 -0.31 -1.24
N LEU A 115 3.02 0.15 -0.31
CA LEU A 115 3.43 0.57 1.02
C LEU A 115 2.59 -0.25 2.00
N ARG A 116 3.20 -1.10 2.81
CA ARG A 116 2.50 -1.95 3.80
C ARG A 116 3.09 -1.75 5.18
N GLU A 117 2.24 -1.71 6.20
CA GLU A 117 2.66 -1.50 7.59
C GLU A 117 3.60 -0.30 7.75
N ILE A 118 3.36 0.75 6.96
CA ILE A 118 4.22 1.94 6.99
C ILE A 118 3.81 2.89 8.12
N VAL A 119 4.81 3.55 8.70
CA VAL A 119 4.62 4.69 9.61
C VAL A 119 4.78 5.98 8.81
N ILE A 120 3.66 6.67 8.57
CA ILE A 120 3.59 7.92 7.81
C ILE A 120 2.39 8.75 8.31
N THR A 121 2.44 10.07 8.15
CA THR A 121 1.28 10.93 8.38
C THR A 121 0.44 11.06 7.10
N GLY A 122 -0.86 11.35 7.24
CA GLY A 122 -1.79 11.38 6.11
C GLY A 122 -1.46 12.45 5.06
N ASP A 123 -0.98 13.62 5.49
CA ASP A 123 -0.54 14.72 4.62
C ASP A 123 0.70 14.33 3.79
N VAL A 124 1.69 13.69 4.42
CA VAL A 124 2.90 13.22 3.75
C VAL A 124 2.58 12.10 2.76
N LEU A 125 1.69 11.18 3.14
CA LEU A 125 1.22 10.12 2.23
C LEU A 125 0.49 10.67 1.02
N SER A 126 -0.43 11.61 1.23
CA SER A 126 -1.20 12.26 0.16
C SER A 126 -0.28 13.02 -0.79
N SER A 127 0.70 13.76 -0.24
CA SER A 127 1.74 14.44 -1.01
C SER A 127 2.58 13.45 -1.83
N LEU A 128 3.03 12.34 -1.23
CA LEU A 128 3.79 11.29 -1.90
C LEU A 128 3.03 10.70 -3.10
N ILE A 129 1.76 10.35 -2.91
CA ILE A 129 0.89 9.83 -3.98
C ILE A 129 0.74 10.86 -5.11
N SER A 130 0.44 12.12 -4.77
CA SER A 130 0.24 13.21 -5.75
C SER A 130 1.50 13.54 -6.57
N SER A 131 2.67 13.24 -6.01
CA SER A 131 3.96 13.40 -6.69
C SER A 131 4.17 12.35 -7.80
N CYS A 132 3.48 11.21 -7.75
CA CYS A 132 3.64 10.08 -8.68
C CYS A 132 2.66 10.14 -9.85
N ARG A 133 2.88 11.05 -10.82
CA ARG A 133 1.92 11.32 -11.92
C ARG A 133 1.71 10.18 -12.92
N LEU A 134 2.59 9.18 -12.95
CA LEU A 134 2.48 7.99 -13.81
C LEU A 134 1.94 6.76 -13.09
N LEU A 135 1.55 6.89 -11.82
CA LEU A 135 1.15 5.77 -10.98
C LEU A 135 -0.09 5.06 -11.53
N GLU A 136 0.01 3.75 -11.76
CA GLU A 136 -1.09 2.91 -12.24
C GLU A 136 -1.61 1.95 -11.17
N ARG A 137 -0.75 1.54 -10.22
CA ARG A 137 -1.08 0.63 -9.12
C ARG A 137 -0.64 1.23 -7.79
N LEU A 138 -1.58 1.30 -6.85
CA LEU A 138 -1.32 1.78 -5.50
C LEU A 138 -1.83 0.74 -4.50
N THR A 139 -0.94 0.29 -3.62
CA THR A 139 -1.30 -0.44 -2.41
C THR A 139 -0.84 0.37 -1.21
N VAL A 140 -1.73 0.65 -0.27
CA VAL A 140 -1.44 1.38 0.97
C VAL A 140 -1.98 0.59 2.14
N GLY A 141 -1.09 0.23 3.05
CA GLY A 141 -1.42 -0.21 4.39
C GLY A 141 -0.58 0.54 5.42
N CYS A 142 -1.26 1.22 6.33
CA CYS A 142 -0.64 2.02 7.38
C CYS A 142 -0.82 1.31 8.72
N SER A 143 0.21 1.36 9.57
CA SER A 143 0.11 0.87 10.95
C SER A 143 -0.62 1.85 11.86
N THR A 144 -0.71 3.12 11.47
CA THR A 144 -1.49 4.15 12.16
C THR A 144 -2.87 4.33 11.52
N SER A 145 -3.87 4.64 12.33
CA SER A 145 -5.19 5.01 11.83
C SER A 145 -5.10 6.35 11.09
N LEU A 146 -5.74 6.42 9.90
CA LEU A 146 -5.82 7.64 9.11
C LEU A 146 -7.28 8.08 8.97
N ASP A 147 -7.54 9.34 9.33
CA ASP A 147 -8.89 9.91 9.25
C ASP A 147 -9.38 10.03 7.80
N CYS A 148 -8.50 10.46 6.91
CA CYS A 148 -8.78 10.67 5.50
C CYS A 148 -7.56 10.29 4.66
N LEU A 149 -7.76 9.43 3.66
CA LEU A 149 -6.79 9.15 2.60
C LEU A 149 -7.17 9.92 1.34
N GLU A 150 -6.36 10.89 0.95
CA GLU A 150 -6.57 11.63 -0.29
C GLU A 150 -5.76 11.02 -1.44
N ILE A 151 -6.43 10.81 -2.59
CA ILE A 151 -5.83 10.20 -3.76
C ILE A 151 -5.98 11.13 -4.97
N ASP A 152 -4.87 11.75 -5.35
CA ASP A 152 -4.69 12.48 -6.62
C ASP A 152 -3.68 11.71 -7.48
N ALA A 153 -4.19 10.89 -8.41
CA ALA A 153 -3.37 10.03 -9.24
C ALA A 153 -4.07 9.80 -10.60
N PRO A 154 -3.80 10.63 -11.62
CA PRO A 154 -4.60 10.69 -12.85
C PRO A 154 -4.55 9.43 -13.72
N ARG A 155 -3.54 8.58 -13.53
CA ARG A 155 -3.36 7.32 -14.28
C ARG A 155 -3.66 6.08 -13.44
N LEU A 156 -4.12 6.25 -12.19
CA LEU A 156 -4.35 5.15 -11.28
C LEU A 156 -5.47 4.25 -11.83
N LYS A 157 -5.19 2.96 -11.91
CA LYS A 157 -6.10 1.92 -12.41
C LYS A 157 -6.56 0.98 -11.28
N PHE A 158 -5.65 0.71 -10.35
CA PHE A 158 -5.82 -0.24 -9.27
C PHE A 158 -5.48 0.40 -7.92
N LEU A 159 -6.42 0.36 -6.99
CA LEU A 159 -6.22 0.76 -5.61
C LEU A 159 -6.47 -0.42 -4.68
N CYS A 160 -5.53 -0.65 -3.76
CA CYS A 160 -5.65 -1.58 -2.65
C CYS A 160 -5.38 -0.82 -1.35
N CYS A 161 -6.36 -0.77 -0.46
CA CYS A 161 -6.25 -0.15 0.85
C CYS A 161 -6.35 -1.23 1.93
N GLU A 162 -5.41 -1.23 2.85
CA GLU A 162 -5.32 -2.20 3.94
C GLU A 162 -5.22 -1.42 5.26
N GLY A 163 -6.22 -1.52 6.15
CA GLY A 163 -6.17 -0.85 7.45
C GLY A 163 -7.32 0.10 7.74
N HIS A 164 -7.13 0.91 8.78
CA HIS A 164 -8.18 1.73 9.38
C HIS A 164 -8.27 3.11 8.70
N PHE A 165 -9.08 3.18 7.64
CA PHE A 165 -9.40 4.44 6.95
C PHE A 165 -10.82 4.88 7.29
N SER A 166 -10.97 6.02 7.95
CA SER A 166 -12.29 6.61 8.24
C SER A 166 -12.99 7.14 6.98
N SER A 167 -12.22 7.58 5.99
CA SER A 167 -12.72 8.04 4.69
C SER A 167 -11.62 7.97 3.61
N ILE A 168 -12.03 7.85 2.35
CA ILE A 168 -11.13 7.89 1.19
C ILE A 168 -11.68 8.92 0.19
N CYS A 169 -10.84 9.89 -0.17
CA CYS A 169 -11.18 11.02 -1.01
C CYS A 169 -10.48 10.92 -2.37
N PHE A 170 -11.27 10.66 -3.42
CA PHE A 170 -10.78 10.51 -4.78
C PHE A 170 -10.82 11.88 -5.50
N LYS A 171 -9.69 12.59 -5.54
CA LYS A 171 -9.62 13.94 -6.16
C LYS A 171 -9.55 13.89 -7.68
N ASN A 172 -8.63 13.10 -8.22
CA ASN A 172 -8.35 13.04 -9.65
C ASN A 172 -7.89 11.62 -10.03
N THR A 173 -8.87 10.74 -10.24
CA THR A 173 -8.65 9.31 -10.52
C THR A 173 -9.54 8.79 -11.66
N PRO A 174 -9.59 9.46 -12.82
CA PRO A 174 -10.55 9.14 -13.88
C PRO A 174 -10.37 7.75 -14.53
N LYS A 175 -9.22 7.10 -14.31
CA LYS A 175 -8.90 5.76 -14.85
C LYS A 175 -9.06 4.64 -13.83
N LEU A 176 -9.46 4.97 -12.60
CA LEU A 176 -9.59 3.99 -11.55
C LEU A 176 -10.79 3.12 -11.85
N PHE A 177 -10.57 1.80 -11.98
CA PHE A 177 -11.66 0.87 -12.26
C PHE A 177 -11.70 -0.28 -11.26
N LYS A 178 -10.62 -0.52 -10.51
CA LYS A 178 -10.54 -1.59 -9.51
C LYS A 178 -10.12 -1.04 -8.16
N VAL A 179 -11.00 -1.20 -7.17
CA VAL A 179 -10.78 -0.83 -5.78
C VAL A 179 -10.90 -2.07 -4.90
N SER A 180 -9.98 -2.25 -3.98
CA SER A 180 -10.02 -3.31 -2.96
C SER A 180 -9.70 -2.70 -1.60
N ILE A 181 -10.54 -2.95 -0.61
CA ILE A 181 -10.38 -2.39 0.73
C ILE A 181 -10.49 -3.53 1.74
N TYR A 182 -9.51 -3.58 2.63
CA TYR A 182 -9.37 -4.61 3.66
C TYR A 182 -9.09 -3.94 5.00
N LEU A 183 -9.45 -4.60 6.09
CA LEU A 183 -9.04 -4.19 7.43
C LEU A 183 -7.79 -4.99 7.84
N LEU A 184 -6.71 -4.28 8.20
CA LEU A 184 -5.58 -4.91 8.90
C LEU A 184 -6.04 -5.19 10.33
N VAL A 185 -6.31 -6.46 10.65
CA VAL A 185 -6.65 -6.87 12.01
C VAL A 185 -5.35 -7.25 12.73
N GLU A 186 -4.85 -6.39 13.62
CA GLU A 186 -4.07 -6.87 14.76
C GLU A 186 -5.08 -7.51 15.73
N MET A 187 -4.87 -8.79 16.08
CA MET A 187 -5.86 -9.68 16.70
C MET A 187 -6.38 -9.26 18.10
N ASP A 188 -6.05 -8.09 18.63
CA ASP A 188 -6.29 -7.73 20.03
C ASP A 188 -7.03 -6.40 20.30
N VAL A 189 -7.59 -5.71 19.30
CA VAL A 189 -8.28 -4.44 19.58
C VAL A 189 -9.82 -4.58 19.61
N PRO A 190 -10.50 -4.24 20.72
CA PRO A 190 -11.96 -4.19 20.79
C PRO A 190 -12.49 -2.92 20.09
N VAL A 191 -12.30 -2.82 18.76
CA VAL A 191 -12.64 -1.62 17.95
C VAL A 191 -14.16 -1.40 17.82
N PHE A 192 -14.98 -2.41 18.12
CA PHE A 192 -16.42 -2.39 17.84
C PHE A 192 -17.29 -1.66 18.89
N LYS A 193 -16.72 -0.79 19.74
CA LYS A 193 -17.48 -0.06 20.76
C LYS A 193 -17.52 1.45 20.47
N GLN A 194 -18.35 1.85 19.51
CA GLN A 194 -19.09 3.12 19.51
C GLN A 194 -19.92 3.24 18.21
N ALA A 195 -21.25 3.15 18.34
CA ALA A 195 -22.19 3.31 17.24
C ALA A 195 -22.13 4.76 16.69
N ARG A 196 -21.52 4.91 15.51
CA ARG A 196 -21.52 6.14 14.71
C ARG A 196 -22.44 5.93 13.49
N PRO A 197 -22.96 7.00 12.86
CA PRO A 197 -23.62 6.88 11.56
C PRO A 197 -22.72 6.15 10.55
N SER A 198 -23.33 5.30 9.72
CA SER A 198 -22.68 4.43 8.74
C SER A 198 -21.71 5.20 7.83
N LYS A 199 -20.40 5.13 8.12
CA LYS A 199 -19.36 5.70 7.24
C LYS A 199 -19.21 4.91 5.94
N LEU A 200 -19.74 3.68 5.90
CA LEU A 200 -19.75 2.83 4.72
C LEU A 200 -20.50 3.51 3.57
N VAL A 201 -21.66 4.12 3.82
CA VAL A 201 -22.44 4.81 2.78
C VAL A 201 -21.66 5.98 2.19
N THR A 202 -21.02 6.78 3.04
CA THR A 202 -20.20 7.90 2.59
C THR A 202 -19.03 7.44 1.73
N LEU A 203 -18.35 6.35 2.11
CA LEU A 203 -17.28 5.76 1.31
C LEU A 203 -17.80 5.26 -0.03
N LEU A 204 -18.89 4.48 -0.04
CA LEU A 204 -19.46 3.96 -1.29
C LEU A 204 -19.94 5.10 -2.21
N GLY A 205 -20.44 6.19 -1.63
CA GLY A 205 -20.85 7.39 -2.35
C GLY A 205 -19.70 8.24 -2.87
N SER A 206 -18.50 8.15 -2.27
CA SER A 206 -17.31 8.89 -2.72
C SER A 206 -16.50 8.17 -3.81
N LEU A 207 -16.77 6.88 -4.04
CA LEU A 207 -16.09 6.10 -5.07
C LEU A 207 -16.34 6.72 -6.46
N PRO A 208 -15.30 6.84 -7.30
CA PRO A 208 -15.49 7.18 -8.71
C PRO A 208 -16.22 6.05 -9.43
N VAL A 209 -16.53 6.27 -10.71
CA VAL A 209 -17.11 5.23 -11.56
C VAL A 209 -16.09 4.08 -11.70
N ILE A 210 -16.38 2.94 -11.08
CA ILE A 210 -15.50 1.76 -11.05
C ILE A 210 -16.22 0.50 -11.56
N ASP A 211 -15.45 -0.46 -12.09
CA ASP A 211 -15.95 -1.74 -12.58
C ASP A 211 -15.89 -2.83 -11.51
N PHE A 212 -14.92 -2.76 -10.60
CA PHE A 212 -14.64 -3.78 -9.60
C PHE A 212 -14.45 -3.16 -8.22
N LEU A 213 -15.21 -3.67 -7.25
CA LEU A 213 -15.09 -3.35 -5.84
C LEU A 213 -14.90 -4.64 -5.06
N ARG A 214 -13.88 -4.68 -4.21
CA ARG A 214 -13.73 -5.72 -3.19
C ARG A 214 -13.69 -5.09 -1.81
N LEU A 215 -14.44 -5.67 -0.89
CA LEU A 215 -14.47 -5.32 0.52
C LEU A 215 -14.32 -6.60 1.34
N ASP A 216 -13.54 -6.59 2.41
CA ASP A 216 -13.58 -7.69 3.37
C ASP A 216 -14.68 -7.47 4.43
N TYR A 217 -15.07 -8.58 5.07
CA TYR A 217 -16.11 -8.61 6.08
C TYR A 217 -15.78 -7.70 7.27
N PHE A 218 -14.54 -7.74 7.76
CA PHE A 218 -14.10 -6.97 8.91
C PHE A 218 -14.19 -5.46 8.64
N TYR A 219 -13.82 -5.00 7.45
CA TYR A 219 -13.97 -3.59 7.07
C TYR A 219 -15.43 -3.18 6.95
N ILE A 220 -16.30 -4.04 6.39
CA ILE A 220 -17.74 -3.78 6.34
C ILE A 220 -18.31 -3.65 7.75
N GLN A 221 -17.98 -4.58 8.65
CA GLN A 221 -18.41 -4.50 10.06
C GLN A 221 -17.91 -3.21 10.73
N TYR A 222 -16.64 -2.87 10.54
CA TYR A 222 -16.03 -1.64 11.07
C TYR A 222 -16.77 -0.39 10.60
N MET A 223 -17.10 -0.30 9.31
CA MET A 223 -17.75 0.88 8.71
C MET A 223 -19.28 0.89 8.87
N ALA A 224 -19.89 -0.26 9.18
CA ALA A 224 -21.33 -0.45 9.32
C ALA A 224 -21.79 -0.64 10.77
N ALA A 225 -21.02 -0.19 11.76
CA ALA A 225 -21.42 -0.18 13.17
C ALA A 225 -22.77 0.56 13.43
N GLY A 226 -23.21 1.43 12.52
CA GLY A 226 -24.53 2.08 12.51
C GLY A 226 -25.59 1.43 11.61
N GLY A 227 -25.32 0.21 11.10
CA GLY A 227 -26.12 -0.50 10.12
C GLY A 227 -25.53 -0.46 8.70
N VAL A 228 -25.85 -1.50 7.93
CA VAL A 228 -25.50 -1.62 6.51
C VAL A 228 -26.59 -0.95 5.68
N PRO A 229 -26.22 -0.18 4.64
CA PRO A 229 -27.20 0.41 3.75
C PRO A 229 -28.08 -0.65 3.11
N LYS A 230 -29.39 -0.38 3.09
CA LYS A 230 -30.38 -1.19 2.37
C LYS A 230 -30.33 -1.00 0.84
N ARG A 231 -29.59 0.00 0.37
CA ARG A 231 -29.44 0.33 -1.05
C ARG A 231 -28.03 0.84 -1.30
N LEU A 232 -27.41 0.35 -2.36
CA LEU A 232 -26.12 0.85 -2.81
C LEU A 232 -26.26 2.26 -3.43
N PRO A 233 -25.29 3.17 -3.21
CA PRO A 233 -25.28 4.48 -3.84
C PRO A 233 -25.33 4.42 -5.37
N THR A 234 -25.92 5.44 -6.00
CA THR A 234 -26.06 5.50 -7.46
C THR A 234 -24.73 5.58 -8.22
N THR A 235 -23.64 5.94 -7.53
CA THR A 235 -22.26 5.92 -8.07
C THR A 235 -21.81 4.52 -8.46
N LEU A 236 -22.40 3.47 -7.88
CA LEU A 236 -22.07 2.07 -8.16
C LEU A 236 -22.88 1.45 -9.31
N LYS A 237 -23.66 2.24 -10.06
CA LYS A 237 -24.45 1.73 -11.19
C LYS A 237 -23.61 1.08 -12.29
N SER A 238 -22.35 1.51 -12.46
CA SER A 238 -21.42 0.94 -13.45
C SER A 238 -20.63 -0.26 -12.93
N LEU A 239 -20.83 -0.65 -11.66
CA LEU A 239 -20.10 -1.72 -11.03
C LEU A 239 -20.47 -3.07 -11.66
N LYS A 240 -19.49 -3.76 -12.23
CA LYS A 240 -19.65 -5.08 -12.86
C LYS A 240 -19.39 -6.22 -11.87
N THR A 241 -18.55 -5.98 -10.88
CA THR A 241 -18.15 -7.02 -9.93
C THR A 241 -18.04 -6.44 -8.52
N LEU A 242 -18.83 -6.99 -7.62
CA LEU A 242 -18.68 -6.81 -6.18
C LEU A 242 -18.16 -8.11 -5.59
N ARG A 243 -17.00 -8.08 -4.91
CA ARG A 243 -16.48 -9.22 -4.15
C ARG A 243 -16.46 -8.89 -2.67
N LEU A 244 -17.11 -9.74 -1.89
CA LEU A 244 -17.05 -9.70 -0.44
C LEU A 244 -16.19 -10.89 0.02
N THR A 245 -15.14 -10.63 0.78
CA THR A 245 -14.18 -11.67 1.24
C THR A 245 -14.24 -11.84 2.76
N GLU A 246 -13.83 -13.00 3.27
CA GLU A 246 -13.86 -13.31 4.71
C GLU A 246 -15.26 -13.20 5.35
N ILE A 247 -16.32 -13.43 4.57
CA ILE A 247 -17.68 -13.43 5.12
C ILE A 247 -17.82 -14.63 6.06
N CYS A 248 -17.83 -14.37 7.36
CA CYS A 248 -18.25 -15.35 8.34
C CYS A 248 -19.79 -15.48 8.27
N PHE A 249 -20.26 -16.54 7.62
CA PHE A 249 -21.58 -17.09 7.92
C PHE A 249 -21.41 -17.78 9.29
N GLY A 250 -21.76 -17.09 10.38
CA GLY A 250 -21.72 -17.70 11.71
C GLY A 250 -22.47 -19.03 11.72
N GLU A 251 -22.06 -19.93 12.62
CA GLU A 251 -22.69 -21.24 12.80
C GLU A 251 -24.21 -21.14 12.70
N LEU A 252 -24.79 -21.91 11.78
CA LEU A 252 -26.22 -22.15 11.71
C LEU A 252 -26.59 -23.04 12.91
N ASP A 253 -26.65 -22.44 14.10
CA ASP A 253 -27.27 -23.12 15.24
C ASP A 253 -28.79 -23.14 15.02
N GLU A 254 -29.25 -24.32 14.63
CA GLU A 254 -30.65 -24.72 14.54
C GLU A 254 -31.35 -24.59 15.89
N ILE A 255 -32.06 -23.49 16.17
CA ILE A 255 -33.28 -23.53 16.99
C ILE A 255 -34.31 -22.52 16.45
N LEU A 256 -35.37 -23.07 15.86
CA LEU A 256 -36.72 -22.55 15.62
C LEU A 256 -37.06 -21.17 16.24
N VAL A 257 -36.64 -20.08 15.60
CA VAL A 257 -37.27 -18.76 15.72
C VAL A 257 -37.14 -18.05 14.37
N PRO A 258 -38.22 -17.47 13.79
CA PRO A 258 -38.14 -16.78 12.50
C PRO A 258 -37.50 -15.39 12.68
N TYR A 259 -36.20 -15.32 12.97
CA TYR A 259 -35.49 -14.05 13.00
C TYR A 259 -34.13 -14.10 12.28
N LYS A 260 -34.16 -13.48 11.09
CA LYS A 260 -33.16 -12.57 10.52
C LYS A 260 -31.73 -13.11 10.44
N PHE A 261 -31.37 -13.47 9.20
CA PHE A 261 -30.03 -13.31 8.64
C PHE A 261 -29.23 -12.19 9.31
N PRO A 262 -27.92 -12.34 9.56
CA PRO A 262 -27.07 -11.19 9.84
C PRO A 262 -27.27 -10.20 8.68
N LYS A 263 -28.00 -9.11 8.97
CA LYS A 263 -28.57 -8.16 7.99
C LYS A 263 -27.54 -7.53 7.05
N VAL A 264 -26.26 -7.73 7.32
CA VAL A 264 -25.13 -7.14 6.59
C VAL A 264 -25.03 -7.68 5.17
N CYS A 265 -25.22 -8.98 4.95
CA CYS A 265 -25.10 -9.56 3.61
C CYS A 265 -26.40 -9.45 2.81
N THR A 266 -27.57 -9.63 3.43
CA THR A 266 -28.85 -9.58 2.70
C THR A 266 -29.27 -8.19 2.23
N SER A 267 -28.70 -7.11 2.77
CA SER A 267 -29.04 -5.73 2.39
C SER A 267 -28.17 -5.13 1.27
N LEU A 268 -27.07 -5.80 0.88
CA LEU A 268 -26.29 -5.38 -0.30
C LEU A 268 -26.85 -5.92 -1.62
N PHE A 269 -27.74 -6.92 -1.57
CA PHE A 269 -28.21 -7.66 -2.75
C PHE A 269 -29.72 -7.49 -3.05
N ILE A 270 -30.42 -6.56 -2.41
CA ILE A 270 -31.84 -6.26 -2.67
C ILE A 270 -32.04 -4.78 -2.97
#